data_AF-A0A8C0G2S7-F1
#
_entry.id   AF-A0A8C0G2S7-F1
#
_cell.length_a   1.000
_cell.length_b   1.000
_cell.length_c   1.000
_cell.angle_alpha   90.00
_cell.angle_beta   90.00
_cell.angle_gamma   90.00
#
_symmetry.space_group_name_H-M   'P 1'
#
loop_
_entity.id
_entity.type
_entity.pdbx_description
1 polymer ?
#
loop_
_entity_poly.entity_id
_entity_poly.type
_entity_poly.pdbx_seq_one_letter_code
_entity_poly.pdbx_strand_id
1 'polypeptide(L)'
;LKYYSQTDNVNWLKEYKARHNAGLETRRIVASFSKRFFSEHVPCDGFSDIETLGCPGHFFEDELMSILNMEGRKCLTWKYYAKKILYFLRQQNILKNLKAYLEQPGDQLSFLEGAVLIDQYCNPLSDICLTSVQAQVDDITDKVRKVLRTKNPRHPSLAPKAGEVLIVSDVEFQRQVLDAMNCVLYEQLKYKGNEMDYYNSLNSFIHQVLIRRTGIPISLSVLYLTIARQLGVRLEPVNFPSHFLLRWCQGKEGTDIFDYMYIDAFGKGKQLTVKECEYLIGHHVTEEFYEVVTSKEVLQRMVGNLLNLGKRESTDQSYQLLRDSLDLYLAMYPDNVQHLMLQARLYFHLGIWPEKVLDILQHVQALDPSQHGAVGYLVQHTLEHIDRRKEEVGPEVKHRSDEKHKDICFSIGLIMKHKRYGYNCVIYGWDPSCMMGQEWIRNMNVHSLPHGPHQPFYNVLVEDGSCRYAAQENLEYNLEPHEIPHPDIGRYFAEFTGTHYLANAELEIRYPEDLELSCATVQKIYSTVKE
;
A
#
# COMPACT_ATOMS: atom_id res chain seq x y z
N LEU A 1 25.95 1.07 8.51
CA LEU A 1 25.90 1.72 9.85
C LEU A 1 24.66 2.63 9.93
N LYS A 2 23.45 2.06 9.85
CA LYS A 2 22.19 2.84 9.85
C LYS A 2 21.81 3.36 11.24
N TYR A 3 22.24 2.65 12.29
CA TYR A 3 21.88 2.92 13.69
C TYR A 3 23.08 3.17 14.62
N TYR A 4 24.29 3.20 14.08
CA TYR A 4 25.52 3.39 14.86
C TYR A 4 26.44 4.38 14.16
N SER A 5 26.97 5.33 14.91
CA SER A 5 28.03 6.22 14.47
C SER A 5 29.41 5.63 14.83
N GLN A 6 30.44 6.04 14.10
CA GLN A 6 31.83 5.71 14.43
C GLN A 6 32.27 6.32 15.78
N THR A 7 31.54 7.31 16.27
CA THR A 7 31.79 7.99 17.56
C THR A 7 31.12 7.31 18.74
N ASP A 8 30.25 6.31 18.51
CA ASP A 8 29.46 5.70 19.58
C ASP A 8 30.30 4.69 20.39
N ASN A 9 30.32 4.84 21.71
CA ASN A 9 30.92 3.85 22.61
C ASN A 9 29.92 2.72 22.89
N VAL A 10 29.74 1.83 21.92
CA VAL A 10 28.77 0.73 21.99
C VAL A 10 29.39 -0.50 22.65
N ASN A 11 28.73 -1.03 23.69
CA ASN A 11 29.07 -2.35 24.23
C ASN A 11 28.53 -3.45 23.30
N TRP A 12 29.35 -3.88 22.35
CA TRP A 12 28.96 -4.86 21.33
C TRP A 12 28.50 -6.21 21.89
N LEU A 13 28.97 -6.63 23.06
CA LEU A 13 28.50 -7.87 23.69
C LEU A 13 27.06 -7.73 24.21
N LYS A 14 26.74 -6.60 24.85
CA LYS A 14 25.37 -6.29 25.29
C LYS A 14 24.45 -6.15 24.08
N GLU A 15 24.92 -5.48 23.04
CA GLU A 15 24.21 -5.27 21.78
C GLU A 15 23.87 -6.59 21.10
N TYR A 16 24.86 -7.47 20.95
CA TYR A 16 24.68 -8.81 20.39
C TYR A 16 23.66 -9.61 21.19
N LYS A 17 23.74 -9.62 22.53
CA LYS A 17 22.77 -10.33 23.38
C LYS A 17 21.35 -9.80 23.20
N ALA A 18 21.18 -8.47 23.16
CA ALA A 18 19.89 -7.84 22.94
C ALA A 18 19.31 -8.22 21.56
N ARG A 19 20.13 -8.11 20.51
CA ARG A 19 19.74 -8.50 19.14
C ARG A 19 19.41 -9.98 19.02
N HIS A 20 20.22 -10.86 19.61
CA HIS A 20 19.99 -12.30 19.57
C HIS A 20 18.67 -12.69 20.27
N ASN A 21 18.41 -12.12 21.45
CA ASN A 21 17.16 -12.35 22.18
C ASN A 21 15.95 -11.80 21.41
N ALA A 22 16.06 -10.60 20.83
CA ALA A 22 15.03 -10.04 19.96
C ALA A 22 14.76 -10.95 18.75
N GLY A 23 15.81 -11.52 18.16
CA GLY A 23 15.68 -12.44 17.03
C GLY A 23 14.95 -13.74 17.40
N LEU A 24 15.29 -14.34 18.55
CA LEU A 24 14.57 -15.53 19.06
C LEU A 24 13.08 -15.24 19.30
N GLU A 25 12.76 -14.11 19.91
CA GLU A 25 11.37 -13.72 20.17
C GLU A 25 10.62 -13.42 18.87
N THR A 26 11.25 -12.73 17.92
CA THR A 26 10.68 -12.50 16.57
C THR A 26 10.31 -13.82 15.91
N ARG A 27 11.22 -14.79 15.90
CA ARG A 27 10.98 -16.11 15.30
C ARG A 27 9.84 -16.85 16.01
N ARG A 28 9.77 -16.77 17.34
CA ARG A 28 8.68 -17.36 18.13
C ARG A 28 7.33 -16.76 17.76
N ILE A 29 7.27 -15.42 17.65
CA ILE A 29 6.06 -14.69 17.26
C ILE A 29 5.65 -15.11 15.84
N VAL A 30 6.55 -15.03 14.86
CA VAL A 30 6.27 -15.43 13.46
C VAL A 30 5.77 -16.88 13.39
N ALA A 31 6.38 -17.82 14.11
CA ALA A 31 5.96 -19.21 14.14
C ALA A 31 4.54 -19.40 14.70
N SER A 32 4.13 -18.56 15.67
CA SER A 32 2.80 -18.62 16.28
C SER A 32 1.67 -18.14 15.36
N PHE A 33 1.97 -17.27 14.40
CA PHE A 33 0.95 -16.59 13.59
C PHE A 33 0.15 -17.54 12.71
N SER A 34 0.78 -18.58 12.16
CA SER A 34 0.07 -19.60 11.38
C SER A 34 -1.03 -20.22 12.23
N LYS A 35 -0.68 -20.74 13.41
CA LYS A 35 -1.65 -21.37 14.32
C LYS A 35 -2.76 -20.43 14.76
N ARG A 36 -2.44 -19.16 15.01
CA ARG A 36 -3.40 -18.15 15.50
C ARG A 36 -4.35 -17.66 14.41
N PHE A 37 -3.85 -17.50 13.18
CA PHE A 37 -4.50 -16.72 12.12
C PHE A 37 -4.51 -17.47 10.77
N PHE A 38 -4.56 -18.80 10.79
CA PHE A 38 -4.74 -19.59 9.57
C PHE A 38 -6.17 -19.43 9.03
N SER A 39 -7.16 -19.63 9.90
CA SER A 39 -8.59 -19.54 9.59
C SER A 39 -9.07 -18.11 9.38
N GLU A 40 -8.40 -17.14 9.98
CA GLU A 40 -8.88 -15.76 10.08
C GLU A 40 -7.86 -14.74 9.58
N HIS A 41 -8.34 -13.55 9.24
CA HIS A 41 -7.44 -12.41 9.03
C HIS A 41 -6.83 -12.00 10.37
N VAL A 42 -5.57 -11.56 10.36
CA VAL A 42 -4.91 -11.08 11.59
C VAL A 42 -5.70 -9.89 12.14
N PRO A 43 -6.26 -9.98 13.36
CA PRO A 43 -7.07 -8.91 13.94
C PRO A 43 -6.18 -7.73 14.35
N CYS A 44 -6.79 -6.57 14.65
CA CYS A 44 -6.03 -5.36 15.00
C CYS A 44 -5.18 -5.53 16.27
N ASP A 45 -5.69 -6.28 17.26
CA ASP A 45 -5.00 -6.67 18.49
C ASP A 45 -4.10 -7.91 18.32
N GLY A 46 -4.11 -8.53 17.13
CA GLY A 46 -3.31 -9.71 16.80
C GLY A 46 -1.80 -9.47 16.86
N PHE A 47 -1.38 -8.21 17.01
CA PHE A 47 0.00 -7.77 17.16
C PHE A 47 0.34 -7.23 18.55
N SER A 48 -0.53 -7.37 19.55
CA SER A 48 -0.31 -6.91 20.94
C SER A 48 0.98 -7.44 21.57
N ASP A 49 1.37 -8.68 21.27
CA ASP A 49 2.65 -9.28 21.70
C ASP A 49 3.87 -8.51 21.15
N ILE A 50 3.69 -7.81 20.02
CA ILE A 50 4.74 -7.02 19.37
C ILE A 50 4.85 -5.63 20.01
N GLU A 51 3.71 -5.05 20.39
CA GLU A 51 3.68 -3.72 21.04
C GLU A 51 4.33 -3.73 22.43
N THR A 52 4.38 -4.91 23.07
CA THR A 52 4.94 -5.12 24.40
C THR A 52 6.42 -5.56 24.39
N LEU A 53 7.06 -5.62 23.23
CA LEU A 53 8.46 -6.02 23.11
C LEU A 53 9.39 -5.06 23.85
N GLY A 54 10.15 -5.60 24.81
CA GLY A 54 11.14 -4.84 25.59
C GLY A 54 12.46 -4.57 24.85
N CYS A 55 12.56 -4.87 23.55
CA CYS A 55 13.77 -4.69 22.74
C CYS A 55 13.66 -3.52 21.76
N PRO A 56 14.79 -2.94 21.31
CA PRO A 56 14.77 -1.92 20.26
C PRO A 56 14.07 -2.43 18.99
N GLY A 57 13.09 -1.67 18.48
CA GLY A 57 12.25 -2.09 17.35
C GLY A 57 13.04 -2.41 16.07
N HIS A 58 14.19 -1.77 15.85
CA HIS A 58 15.03 -2.04 14.68
C HIS A 58 15.66 -3.44 14.70
N PHE A 59 15.88 -4.06 15.86
CA PHE A 59 16.34 -5.46 15.91
C PHE A 59 15.25 -6.45 15.48
N PHE A 60 14.01 -6.16 15.88
CA PHE A 60 12.87 -6.94 15.46
C PHE A 60 12.66 -6.82 13.94
N GLU A 61 12.74 -5.60 13.42
CA GLU A 61 12.67 -5.32 11.99
C GLU A 61 13.78 -6.03 11.19
N ASP A 62 15.02 -5.97 11.67
CA ASP A 62 16.17 -6.65 11.06
C ASP A 62 15.97 -8.18 10.98
N GLU A 63 15.40 -8.80 12.02
CA GLU A 63 15.12 -10.24 12.01
C GLU A 63 13.98 -10.59 11.05
N LEU A 64 12.91 -9.78 10.97
CA LEU A 64 11.85 -9.97 9.97
C LEU A 64 12.40 -9.88 8.55
N MET A 65 13.24 -8.87 8.28
CA MET A 65 13.92 -8.72 6.99
C MET A 65 14.85 -9.91 6.69
N SER A 66 15.54 -10.43 7.71
CA SER A 66 16.35 -11.65 7.59
C SER A 66 15.50 -12.86 7.16
N ILE A 67 14.32 -13.05 7.77
CA ILE A 67 13.36 -14.11 7.38
C ILE A 67 12.89 -13.93 5.93
N LEU A 68 12.55 -12.70 5.54
CA LEU A 68 12.10 -12.39 4.18
C LEU A 68 13.17 -12.64 3.12
N ASN A 69 14.44 -12.38 3.46
CA ASN A 69 15.59 -12.55 2.58
C ASN A 69 16.19 -13.98 2.60
N MET A 70 15.61 -14.93 3.36
CA MET A 70 16.05 -16.32 3.31
C MET A 70 15.97 -16.85 1.88
N GLU A 71 17.08 -17.38 1.36
CA GLU A 71 17.15 -17.86 -0.02
C GLU A 71 16.25 -19.08 -0.25
N GLY A 72 15.79 -19.20 -1.50
CA GLY A 72 15.08 -20.38 -1.98
C GLY A 72 13.58 -20.40 -1.70
N ARG A 73 12.99 -21.52 -2.11
CA ARG A 73 11.55 -21.81 -2.15
C ARG A 73 11.01 -22.41 -0.85
N LYS A 74 11.76 -22.25 0.24
CA LYS A 74 11.44 -22.78 1.58
C LYS A 74 10.94 -21.67 2.50
N CYS A 75 10.36 -22.08 3.63
CA CYS A 75 9.89 -21.19 4.70
C CYS A 75 8.84 -20.18 4.21
N LEU A 76 8.01 -20.56 3.23
CA LEU A 76 7.01 -19.68 2.62
C LEU A 76 6.01 -19.14 3.66
N THR A 77 5.58 -19.98 4.61
CA THR A 77 4.74 -19.55 5.74
C THR A 77 5.41 -18.52 6.63
N TRP A 78 6.69 -18.70 6.92
CA TRP A 78 7.44 -17.72 7.72
C TRP A 78 7.57 -16.40 6.98
N LYS A 79 7.90 -16.43 5.68
CA LYS A 79 7.99 -15.24 4.84
C LYS A 79 6.65 -14.51 4.76
N TYR A 80 5.54 -15.23 4.62
CA TYR A 80 4.19 -14.65 4.58
C TYR A 80 3.85 -13.89 5.86
N TYR A 81 4.00 -14.53 7.02
CA TYR A 81 3.68 -13.88 8.29
C TYR A 81 4.70 -12.81 8.70
N ALA A 82 5.99 -13.01 8.43
CA ALA A 82 7.00 -11.96 8.61
C ALA A 82 6.68 -10.71 7.78
N LYS A 83 6.21 -10.90 6.54
CA LYS A 83 5.77 -9.81 5.66
C LYS A 83 4.59 -9.05 6.26
N LYS A 84 3.56 -9.75 6.74
CA LYS A 84 2.37 -9.14 7.36
C LYS A 84 2.74 -8.38 8.65
N ILE A 85 3.59 -8.97 9.49
CA ILE A 85 4.08 -8.34 10.72
C ILE A 85 4.89 -7.08 10.40
N LEU A 86 5.83 -7.17 9.46
CA LEU A 86 6.65 -6.03 9.04
C LEU A 86 5.80 -4.89 8.48
N TYR A 87 4.80 -5.24 7.67
CA TYR A 87 3.85 -4.29 7.10
C TYR A 87 3.14 -3.49 8.20
N PHE A 88 2.55 -4.20 9.18
CA PHE A 88 1.85 -3.59 10.31
C PHE A 88 2.79 -2.69 11.13
N LEU A 89 3.97 -3.19 11.50
CA LEU A 89 4.94 -2.46 12.30
C LEU A 89 5.37 -1.15 11.66
N ARG A 90 5.70 -1.19 10.37
CA ARG A 90 6.11 0.01 9.64
C ARG A 90 4.96 1.00 9.54
N GLN A 91 3.74 0.56 9.21
CA GLN A 91 2.57 1.45 9.19
C GLN A 91 2.32 2.13 10.54
N GLN A 92 2.40 1.40 11.66
CA GLN A 92 2.26 1.97 12.99
C GLN A 92 3.33 3.04 13.29
N ASN A 93 4.59 2.77 12.95
CA ASN A 93 5.67 3.73 13.11
C ASN A 93 5.48 4.96 12.22
N ILE A 94 5.02 4.77 10.99
CA ILE A 94 4.75 5.88 10.05
C ILE A 94 3.59 6.74 10.53
N LEU A 95 2.52 6.16 11.10
CA LEU A 95 1.42 6.95 11.70
C LEU A 95 1.88 7.76 12.91
N LYS A 96 2.76 7.19 13.75
CA LYS A 96 3.39 7.94 14.85
C LYS A 96 4.22 9.11 14.32
N ASN A 97 5.01 8.87 13.28
CA ASN A 97 5.80 9.92 12.63
C ASN A 97 4.93 10.98 11.96
N LEU A 98 3.82 10.59 11.33
CA LEU A 98 2.84 11.51 10.74
C LEU A 98 2.19 12.38 11.81
N LYS A 99 1.82 11.80 12.96
CA LYS A 99 1.28 12.57 14.09
C LYS A 99 2.31 13.58 14.60
N ALA A 100 3.55 13.15 14.83
CA ALA A 100 4.64 14.03 15.26
C ALA A 100 4.94 15.13 14.23
N TYR A 101 4.87 14.81 12.93
CA TYR A 101 4.98 15.78 11.84
C TYR A 101 3.85 16.81 11.91
N LEU A 102 2.58 16.38 12.05
CA LEU A 102 1.42 17.28 12.10
C LEU A 102 1.37 18.18 13.35
N GLU A 103 2.08 17.80 14.43
CA GLU A 103 2.19 18.59 15.67
C GLU A 103 3.24 19.72 15.57
N GLN A 104 4.09 19.74 14.54
CA GLN A 104 5.09 20.80 14.34
C GLN A 104 4.45 22.12 13.87
N PRO A 105 5.07 23.28 14.17
CA PRO A 105 4.60 24.58 13.67
C PRO A 105 4.57 24.63 12.13
N GLY A 106 3.52 25.23 11.57
CA GLY A 106 3.27 25.25 10.11
C GLY A 106 4.46 25.72 9.25
N ASP A 107 5.20 26.72 9.72
CA ASP A 107 6.34 27.30 8.98
C ASP A 107 7.55 26.36 8.85
N GLN A 108 7.63 25.35 9.72
CA GLN A 108 8.69 24.35 9.78
C GLN A 108 8.35 23.08 8.98
N LEU A 109 7.09 22.90 8.58
CA LEU A 109 6.64 21.71 7.88
C LEU A 109 7.23 21.62 6.47
N SER A 110 7.87 20.48 6.19
CA SER A 110 8.33 20.13 4.86
C SER A 110 7.26 19.38 4.08
N PHE A 111 6.74 19.97 3.00
CA PHE A 111 5.81 19.29 2.10
C PHE A 111 6.40 17.99 1.52
N LEU A 112 7.72 17.95 1.30
CA LEU A 112 8.41 16.75 0.84
C LEU A 112 8.37 15.63 1.89
N GLU A 113 8.59 15.96 3.17
CA GLU A 113 8.52 14.98 4.26
C GLU A 113 7.11 14.40 4.40
N GLY A 114 6.08 15.25 4.38
CA GLY A 114 4.70 14.78 4.40
C GLY A 114 4.35 13.88 3.19
N ALA A 115 4.83 14.23 2.00
CA ALA A 115 4.66 13.39 0.81
C ALA A 115 5.37 12.02 0.95
N VAL A 116 6.58 12.00 1.55
CA VAL A 116 7.32 10.76 1.84
C VAL A 116 6.59 9.91 2.88
N LEU A 117 5.97 10.49 3.90
CA LEU A 117 5.20 9.75 4.91
C LEU A 117 3.98 9.04 4.30
N ILE A 118 3.23 9.73 3.42
CA ILE A 118 2.12 9.10 2.66
C ILE A 118 2.65 7.92 1.84
N ASP A 119 3.76 8.14 1.14
CA ASP A 119 4.39 7.16 0.26
C ASP A 119 4.84 5.91 1.02
N GLN A 120 5.53 6.10 2.15
CA GLN A 120 5.94 5.04 3.06
C GLN A 120 4.74 4.28 3.61
N TYR A 121 3.64 4.96 3.95
CA TYR A 121 2.48 4.30 4.56
C TYR A 121 1.72 3.38 3.58
N CYS A 122 1.57 3.83 2.34
CA CYS A 122 0.96 3.04 1.27
C CYS A 122 1.91 1.95 0.73
N ASN A 123 3.22 2.13 0.89
CA ASN A 123 4.24 1.20 0.41
C ASN A 123 5.24 0.82 1.53
N PRO A 124 4.79 0.25 2.66
CA PRO A 124 5.64 0.10 3.84
C PRO A 124 6.77 -0.90 3.65
N LEU A 125 6.66 -1.82 2.70
CA LEU A 125 7.72 -2.78 2.41
C LEU A 125 8.81 -2.23 1.49
N SER A 126 8.56 -1.09 0.83
CA SER A 126 9.53 -0.44 -0.06
C SER A 126 10.60 0.30 0.75
N ASP A 127 11.83 0.32 0.24
CA ASP A 127 12.92 1.09 0.86
C ASP A 127 12.85 2.57 0.46
N ILE A 128 11.89 3.27 1.07
CA ILE A 128 11.67 4.71 0.87
C ILE A 128 12.23 5.43 2.09
N CYS A 129 13.23 6.28 1.87
CA CYS A 129 13.85 7.08 2.93
C CYS A 129 13.87 8.55 2.56
N LEU A 130 13.48 9.43 3.49
CA LEU A 130 13.48 10.88 3.30
C LEU A 130 14.85 11.39 2.86
N THR A 131 15.95 10.88 3.42
CA THR A 131 17.31 11.31 3.07
C THR A 131 17.67 10.96 1.62
N SER A 132 17.23 9.79 1.13
CA SER A 132 17.44 9.38 -0.26
C SER A 132 16.59 10.21 -1.24
N VAL A 133 15.33 10.47 -0.89
CA VAL A 133 14.44 11.34 -1.68
C VAL A 133 14.99 12.77 -1.70
N GLN A 134 15.44 13.29 -0.57
CA GLN A 134 16.06 14.60 -0.45
C GLN A 134 17.33 14.71 -1.29
N ALA A 135 18.21 13.71 -1.26
CA ALA A 135 19.43 13.70 -2.08
C ALA A 135 19.13 13.73 -3.59
N GLN A 136 18.06 13.06 -4.04
CA GLN A 136 17.62 13.14 -5.44
C GLN A 136 17.11 14.54 -5.80
N VAL A 137 16.35 15.18 -4.90
CA VAL A 137 15.91 16.57 -5.08
C VAL A 137 17.11 17.51 -5.11
N ASP A 138 18.11 17.30 -4.25
CA ASP A 138 19.31 18.12 -4.17
C ASP A 138 20.17 18.01 -5.46
N ASP A 139 20.26 16.82 -6.09
CA ASP A 139 20.90 16.65 -7.41
C ASP A 139 20.19 17.48 -8.50
N ILE A 140 18.86 17.52 -8.47
CA ILE A 140 18.08 18.37 -9.38
C ILE A 140 18.38 19.84 -9.10
N THR A 141 18.36 20.25 -7.84
CA THR A 141 18.67 21.62 -7.42
C THR A 141 20.08 22.04 -7.84
N ASP A 142 21.07 21.15 -7.76
CA ASP A 142 22.43 21.40 -8.21
C ASP A 142 22.53 21.57 -9.73
N LYS A 143 21.72 20.85 -10.51
CA LYS A 143 21.58 21.09 -11.95
C LYS A 143 20.98 22.46 -12.23
N VAL A 144 19.99 22.90 -11.45
CA VAL A 144 19.44 24.26 -11.56
C VAL A 144 20.50 25.31 -11.23
N ARG A 145 21.28 25.12 -10.16
CA ARG A 145 22.41 26.01 -9.82
C ARG A 145 23.44 26.10 -10.96
N LYS A 146 23.74 25.00 -11.66
CA LYS A 146 24.65 25.01 -12.84
C LYS A 146 24.10 25.84 -14.00
N VAL A 147 22.81 25.70 -14.32
CA VAL A 147 22.14 26.51 -15.35
C VAL A 147 22.14 27.99 -14.95
N LEU A 148 21.80 28.28 -13.70
CA LEU A 148 21.76 29.63 -13.17
C LEU A 148 23.14 30.29 -13.17
N ARG A 149 24.19 29.57 -12.79
CA ARG A 149 25.58 30.06 -12.85
C ARG A 149 26.03 30.41 -14.25
N THR A 150 25.54 29.70 -15.27
CA THR A 150 25.85 29.99 -16.68
C THR A 150 25.19 31.30 -17.13
N LYS A 151 23.97 31.57 -16.66
CA LYS A 151 23.22 32.80 -17.00
C LYS A 151 23.65 34.01 -16.16
N ASN A 152 23.83 33.82 -14.85
CA ASN A 152 24.17 34.86 -13.89
C ASN A 152 25.11 34.29 -12.79
N PRO A 153 26.44 34.39 -12.95
CA PRO A 153 27.40 33.84 -12.00
C PRO A 153 27.35 34.45 -10.59
N ARG A 154 26.79 35.66 -10.44
CA ARG A 154 26.68 36.40 -9.17
C ARG A 154 25.29 36.29 -8.55
N HIS A 155 24.46 35.36 -9.02
CA HIS A 155 23.10 35.21 -8.54
C HIS A 155 23.05 34.88 -7.03
N PRO A 156 22.18 35.53 -6.22
CA PRO A 156 22.09 35.29 -4.78
C PRO A 156 21.89 33.82 -4.40
N SER A 157 21.10 33.08 -5.18
CA SER A 157 20.84 31.64 -4.96
C SER A 157 22.06 30.72 -5.10
N LEU A 158 23.20 31.22 -5.58
CA LEU A 158 24.44 30.43 -5.74
C LEU A 158 25.37 30.50 -4.53
N ALA A 159 25.10 31.40 -3.56
CA ALA A 159 25.92 31.61 -2.39
C ALA A 159 25.17 31.29 -1.09
N PRO A 160 24.65 30.06 -0.89
CA PRO A 160 24.07 29.70 0.39
C PRO A 160 25.15 29.73 1.47
N LYS A 161 24.94 30.52 2.52
CA LYS A 161 25.72 30.36 3.76
C LYS A 161 25.14 29.17 4.52
N ALA A 162 26.02 28.30 5.03
CA ALA A 162 25.58 27.14 5.81
C ALA A 162 24.71 27.59 7.00
N GLY A 163 23.45 27.15 7.03
CA GLY A 163 22.51 27.42 8.11
C GLY A 163 21.63 28.67 7.98
N GLU A 164 21.78 29.49 6.92
CA GLU A 164 20.88 30.63 6.68
C GLU A 164 19.73 30.26 5.72
N VAL A 165 18.51 30.72 6.03
CA VAL A 165 17.37 30.61 5.10
C VAL A 165 17.63 31.53 3.92
N LEU A 166 17.85 30.92 2.75
CA LEU A 166 18.04 31.65 1.50
C LEU A 166 16.71 32.28 1.10
N ILE A 167 16.65 33.61 1.04
CA ILE A 167 15.49 34.36 0.53
C ILE A 167 16.00 35.34 -0.52
N VAL A 168 15.53 35.18 -1.74
CA VAL A 168 15.76 36.13 -2.82
C VAL A 168 14.62 37.15 -2.78
N SER A 169 14.90 38.42 -2.49
CA SER A 169 13.86 39.46 -2.42
C SER A 169 13.51 40.07 -3.78
N ASP A 170 14.47 40.09 -4.71
CA ASP A 170 14.29 40.69 -6.02
C ASP A 170 13.52 39.75 -6.96
N VAL A 171 12.43 40.26 -7.53
CA VAL A 171 11.50 39.51 -8.37
C VAL A 171 12.16 39.03 -9.67
N GLU A 172 13.11 39.78 -10.21
CA GLU A 172 13.82 39.41 -11.44
C GLU A 172 14.81 38.27 -11.15
N PHE A 173 15.48 38.28 -10.00
CA PHE A 173 16.28 37.13 -9.55
C PHE A 173 15.39 35.90 -9.28
N GLN A 174 14.23 36.06 -8.65
CA GLN A 174 13.28 34.95 -8.49
C GLN A 174 12.83 34.40 -9.85
N ARG A 175 12.54 35.27 -10.83
CA ARG A 175 12.20 34.87 -12.21
C ARG A 175 13.30 34.06 -12.86
N GLN A 176 14.56 34.50 -12.76
CA GLN A 176 15.72 33.77 -13.29
C GLN A 176 15.84 32.37 -12.70
N VAL A 177 15.53 32.20 -11.41
CA VAL A 177 15.48 30.88 -10.75
C VAL A 177 14.38 30.02 -11.36
N LEU A 178 13.15 30.53 -11.48
CA LEU A 178 12.01 29.79 -12.04
C LEU A 178 12.27 29.37 -13.50
N ASP A 179 12.87 30.25 -14.31
CA ASP A 179 13.24 29.92 -15.69
C ASP A 179 14.34 28.84 -15.75
N ALA A 180 15.32 28.89 -14.85
CA ALA A 180 16.34 27.85 -14.74
C ALA A 180 15.74 26.51 -14.28
N MET A 181 14.77 26.53 -13.35
CA MET A 181 14.02 25.36 -12.92
C MET A 181 13.23 24.74 -14.07
N ASN A 182 12.50 25.55 -14.84
CA ASN A 182 11.73 25.09 -15.99
C ASN A 182 12.62 24.43 -17.05
N CYS A 183 13.78 25.03 -17.35
CA CYS A 183 14.77 24.45 -18.25
C CYS A 183 15.25 23.07 -17.75
N VAL A 184 15.63 22.96 -16.47
CA VAL A 184 16.13 21.69 -15.92
C VAL A 184 15.02 20.63 -15.86
N LEU A 185 13.88 20.94 -15.25
CA LEU A 185 12.81 19.97 -15.03
C LEU A 185 12.21 19.49 -16.35
N TYR A 186 11.81 20.42 -17.22
CA TYR A 186 10.98 20.08 -18.38
C TYR A 186 11.80 19.90 -19.67
N GLU A 187 12.90 20.64 -19.85
CA GLU A 187 13.70 20.54 -21.08
C GLU A 187 14.82 19.50 -20.95
N GLN A 188 15.55 19.47 -19.82
CA GLN A 188 16.67 18.55 -19.64
C GLN A 188 16.23 17.20 -19.07
N LEU A 189 15.50 17.21 -17.95
CA LEU A 189 15.09 16.00 -17.24
C LEU A 189 13.78 15.41 -17.78
N LYS A 190 13.00 16.18 -18.55
CA LYS A 190 11.75 15.73 -19.21
C LYS A 190 10.65 15.29 -18.22
N TYR A 191 10.55 15.96 -17.07
CA TYR A 191 9.38 15.82 -16.21
C TYR A 191 8.12 16.20 -16.98
N LYS A 192 7.02 15.49 -16.72
CA LYS A 192 5.72 15.77 -17.36
C LYS A 192 4.55 15.29 -16.52
N GLY A 193 3.39 15.92 -16.71
CA GLY A 193 2.12 15.37 -16.29
C GLY A 193 1.79 14.06 -17.02
N ASN A 194 1.18 13.10 -16.31
CA ASN A 194 0.71 11.86 -16.93
C ASN A 194 -0.77 11.99 -17.35
N GLU A 195 -1.04 12.58 -18.50
CA GLU A 195 -2.41 12.75 -19.01
C GLU A 195 -3.02 11.45 -19.52
N MET A 196 -2.20 10.56 -20.10
CA MET A 196 -2.66 9.31 -20.72
C MET A 196 -3.09 8.27 -19.69
N ASP A 197 -2.41 8.24 -18.54
CA ASP A 197 -2.67 7.30 -17.45
C ASP A 197 -2.69 8.06 -16.12
N TYR A 198 -3.57 9.07 -16.06
CA TYR A 198 -3.70 10.00 -14.94
C TYR A 198 -3.98 9.28 -13.62
N TYR A 199 -4.78 8.21 -13.68
CA TYR A 199 -5.25 7.47 -12.52
C TYR A 199 -4.30 6.37 -12.04
N ASN A 200 -3.07 6.33 -12.57
CA ASN A 200 -2.03 5.46 -12.03
C ASN A 200 -1.58 5.92 -10.64
N SER A 201 -1.68 5.05 -9.64
CA SER A 201 -1.29 5.35 -8.25
C SER A 201 0.18 5.77 -8.12
N LEU A 202 1.07 5.25 -8.98
CA LEU A 202 2.48 5.63 -9.03
C LEU A 202 2.71 7.10 -9.38
N ASN A 203 1.72 7.80 -9.92
CA ASN A 203 1.83 9.24 -10.19
C ASN A 203 1.70 10.08 -8.90
N SER A 204 1.20 9.51 -7.79
CA SER A 204 0.99 10.21 -6.52
C SER A 204 2.16 10.03 -5.52
N PHE A 205 2.97 8.98 -5.72
CA PHE A 205 4.07 8.61 -4.84
C PHE A 205 5.36 9.34 -5.22
N ILE A 206 5.89 10.17 -4.33
CA ILE A 206 7.01 11.08 -4.65
C ILE A 206 8.27 10.33 -5.08
N HIS A 207 8.55 9.15 -4.50
CA HIS A 207 9.68 8.33 -4.93
C HIS A 207 9.54 7.87 -6.39
N GLN A 208 8.32 7.51 -6.81
CA GLN A 208 8.01 7.12 -8.18
C GLN A 208 8.00 8.31 -9.14
N VAL A 209 7.52 9.47 -8.68
CA VAL A 209 7.58 10.71 -9.49
C VAL A 209 9.02 11.08 -9.81
N LEU A 210 9.96 10.92 -8.88
CA LEU A 210 11.38 11.18 -9.12
C LEU A 210 12.00 10.18 -10.12
N ILE A 211 11.69 8.88 -9.98
CA ILE A 211 12.22 7.81 -10.85
C ILE A 211 11.63 7.90 -12.26
N ARG A 212 10.30 7.95 -12.37
CA ARG A 212 9.56 7.92 -13.65
C ARG A 212 9.51 9.28 -14.34
N ARG A 213 9.76 10.36 -13.58
CA ARG A 213 9.64 11.76 -14.02
C ARG A 213 8.23 12.09 -14.53
N THR A 214 7.23 11.41 -13.98
CA THR A 214 5.81 11.56 -14.32
C THR A 214 4.98 11.63 -13.05
N GLY A 215 4.04 12.56 -12.98
CA GLY A 215 3.19 12.74 -11.81
C GLY A 215 1.83 13.39 -12.12
N ILE A 216 1.03 13.54 -11.08
CA ILE A 216 -0.21 14.36 -11.07
C ILE A 216 0.08 15.78 -10.58
N PRO A 217 -0.85 16.76 -10.76
CA PRO A 217 -0.61 18.15 -10.42
C PRO A 217 -0.01 18.39 -9.03
N ILE A 218 -0.59 17.79 -7.99
CA ILE A 218 -0.10 17.98 -6.61
C ILE A 218 1.32 17.44 -6.39
N SER A 219 1.64 16.26 -6.95
CA SER A 219 2.95 15.62 -6.77
C SER A 219 4.07 16.42 -7.45
N LEU A 220 3.82 16.95 -8.66
CA LEU A 220 4.77 17.78 -9.39
C LEU A 220 4.92 19.15 -8.74
N SER A 221 3.83 19.71 -8.21
CA SER A 221 3.87 20.97 -7.46
C SER A 221 4.63 20.85 -6.15
N VAL A 222 4.53 19.73 -5.40
CA VAL A 222 5.36 19.50 -4.21
C VAL A 222 6.86 19.46 -4.56
N LEU A 223 7.23 18.78 -5.65
CA LEU A 223 8.61 18.75 -6.13
C LEU A 223 9.09 20.15 -6.52
N TYR A 224 8.30 20.87 -7.32
CA TYR A 224 8.62 22.21 -7.81
C TYR A 224 8.78 23.21 -6.66
N LEU A 225 7.83 23.21 -5.72
CA LEU A 225 7.83 24.02 -4.51
C LEU A 225 9.08 23.76 -3.65
N THR A 226 9.47 22.49 -3.50
CA THR A 226 10.64 22.11 -2.70
C THR A 226 11.93 22.66 -3.31
N ILE A 227 12.12 22.51 -4.63
CA ILE A 227 13.29 23.03 -5.35
C ILE A 227 13.33 24.57 -5.30
N ALA A 228 12.19 25.24 -5.53
CA ALA A 228 12.09 26.69 -5.46
C ALA A 228 12.52 27.23 -4.09
N ARG A 229 12.04 26.61 -3.00
CA ARG A 229 12.41 26.99 -1.62
C ARG A 229 13.91 26.84 -1.38
N GLN A 230 14.55 25.77 -1.86
CA GLN A 230 16.01 25.58 -1.74
C GLN A 230 16.85 26.59 -2.54
N LEU A 231 16.26 27.23 -3.55
CA LEU A 231 16.87 28.28 -4.36
C LEU A 231 16.44 29.69 -3.91
N GLY A 232 15.71 29.79 -2.81
CA GLY A 232 15.30 31.03 -2.16
C GLY A 232 14.10 31.73 -2.78
N VAL A 233 13.29 31.01 -3.56
CA VAL A 233 12.01 31.51 -4.08
C VAL A 233 10.88 30.92 -3.24
N ARG A 234 10.11 31.79 -2.58
CA ARG A 234 8.94 31.38 -1.80
C ARG A 234 7.73 31.27 -2.72
N LEU A 235 7.23 30.06 -2.85
CA LEU A 235 5.96 29.75 -3.52
C LEU A 235 4.97 29.23 -2.47
N GLU A 236 3.68 29.41 -2.70
CA GLU A 236 2.63 28.99 -1.77
C GLU A 236 1.65 28.05 -2.48
N PRO A 237 1.30 26.90 -1.89
CA PRO A 237 0.39 25.94 -2.54
C PRO A 237 -1.06 26.42 -2.56
N VAL A 238 -1.80 26.07 -3.61
CA VAL A 238 -3.20 26.44 -3.83
C VAL A 238 -4.01 25.22 -4.29
N ASN A 239 -5.08 24.88 -3.56
CA ASN A 239 -6.00 23.77 -3.88
C ASN A 239 -7.01 24.17 -4.98
N PHE A 240 -6.52 24.43 -6.19
CA PHE A 240 -7.37 24.82 -7.31
C PHE A 240 -8.24 23.65 -7.82
N PRO A 241 -9.51 23.85 -8.19
CA PRO A 241 -10.39 22.79 -8.68
C PRO A 241 -9.80 22.03 -9.86
N SER A 242 -9.93 20.69 -9.85
CA SER A 242 -9.40 19.79 -10.88
C SER A 242 -7.89 19.90 -11.17
N HIS A 243 -7.16 20.72 -10.40
CA HIS A 243 -5.75 20.99 -10.55
C HIS A 243 -5.08 21.10 -9.15
N PHE A 244 -3.81 21.50 -9.13
CA PHE A 244 -3.11 22.01 -7.96
C PHE A 244 -2.07 23.02 -8.46
N LEU A 245 -2.08 24.24 -7.93
CA LEU A 245 -1.25 25.35 -8.40
C LEU A 245 -0.32 25.84 -7.29
N LEU A 246 0.70 26.61 -7.68
CA LEU A 246 1.57 27.33 -6.74
C LEU A 246 1.43 28.82 -7.02
N ARG A 247 1.08 29.65 -6.03
CA ARG A 247 1.08 31.10 -6.21
C ARG A 247 2.44 31.70 -5.87
N TRP A 248 2.80 32.74 -6.62
CA TRP A 248 4.06 33.45 -6.55
C TRP A 248 3.80 34.95 -6.42
N CYS A 249 4.25 35.55 -5.32
CA CYS A 249 4.13 36.98 -5.08
C CYS A 249 5.23 37.75 -5.83
N GLN A 250 4.84 38.68 -6.71
CA GLN A 250 5.75 39.50 -7.53
C GLN A 250 5.93 40.94 -7.00
N GLY A 251 5.55 41.23 -5.75
CA GLY A 251 5.55 42.61 -5.21
C GLY A 251 5.48 42.70 -3.69
N LYS A 252 4.89 43.79 -3.16
CA LYS A 252 4.47 43.82 -1.75
C LYS A 252 3.35 42.79 -1.59
N GLU A 253 3.33 42.06 -0.47
CA GLU A 253 2.22 41.15 -0.12
C GLU A 253 0.90 41.92 -0.25
N GLY A 254 0.21 41.68 -1.37
CA GLY A 254 -1.07 42.25 -1.69
C GLY A 254 -2.18 41.35 -1.16
N THR A 255 -3.31 41.93 -0.82
CA THR A 255 -4.49 41.16 -0.39
C THR A 255 -5.29 40.63 -1.57
N ASP A 256 -5.04 41.12 -2.80
CA ASP A 256 -5.81 40.79 -3.99
C ASP A 256 -5.21 39.59 -4.74
N ILE A 257 -6.06 38.68 -5.22
CA ILE A 257 -5.67 37.53 -6.05
C ILE A 257 -4.97 37.94 -7.35
N PHE A 258 -5.22 39.16 -7.85
CA PHE A 258 -4.58 39.69 -9.06
C PHE A 258 -3.12 40.15 -8.84
N ASP A 259 -2.67 40.24 -7.59
CA ASP A 259 -1.27 40.58 -7.23
C ASP A 259 -0.32 39.37 -7.35
N TYR A 260 -0.87 38.18 -7.62
CA TYR A 260 -0.15 36.92 -7.68
C TYR A 260 -0.09 36.36 -9.10
N MET A 261 1.02 35.68 -9.40
CA MET A 261 1.12 34.78 -10.54
C MET A 261 0.97 33.34 -10.07
N TYR A 262 0.24 32.54 -10.81
CA TYR A 262 0.02 31.12 -10.51
C TYR A 262 0.88 30.26 -11.42
N ILE A 263 1.59 29.30 -10.83
CA ILE A 263 2.50 28.41 -11.53
C ILE A 263 1.85 27.04 -11.59
N ASP A 264 1.72 26.54 -12.82
CA ASP A 264 1.27 25.19 -13.12
C ASP A 264 2.48 24.28 -13.37
N ALA A 265 2.88 23.51 -12.36
CA ALA A 265 3.95 22.52 -12.48
C ALA A 265 3.57 21.30 -13.36
N PHE A 266 2.27 21.00 -13.51
CA PHE A 266 1.81 19.93 -14.40
C PHE A 266 1.93 20.35 -15.87
N GLY A 267 1.52 21.59 -16.17
CA GLY A 267 1.64 22.26 -17.46
C GLY A 267 3.01 22.86 -17.76
N LYS A 268 4.09 22.28 -17.23
CA LYS A 268 5.50 22.65 -17.51
C LYS A 268 5.93 24.01 -16.94
N GLY A 269 5.46 24.36 -15.75
CA GLY A 269 5.85 25.58 -15.03
C GLY A 269 5.32 26.86 -15.67
N LYS A 270 4.19 26.77 -16.40
CA LYS A 270 3.52 27.95 -16.98
C LYS A 270 3.12 28.90 -15.86
N GLN A 271 3.40 30.18 -16.07
CA GLN A 271 2.95 31.27 -15.22
C GLN A 271 1.62 31.77 -15.77
N LEU A 272 0.60 31.84 -14.93
CA LEU A 272 -0.79 32.07 -15.26
C LEU A 272 -1.32 33.22 -14.42
N THR A 273 -2.11 34.08 -15.05
CA THR A 273 -3.00 35.02 -14.38
C THR A 273 -4.27 34.29 -13.89
N VAL A 274 -5.05 34.94 -13.04
CA VAL A 274 -6.37 34.44 -12.58
C VAL A 274 -7.26 34.00 -13.76
N LYS A 275 -7.35 34.85 -14.81
CA LYS A 275 -8.15 34.54 -16.01
C LYS A 275 -7.66 33.29 -16.75
N GLU A 276 -6.35 33.08 -16.79
CA GLU A 276 -5.76 31.90 -17.43
C GLU A 276 -5.96 30.63 -16.58
N CYS A 277 -6.01 30.75 -15.25
CA CYS A 277 -6.36 29.65 -14.35
C CYS A 277 -7.79 29.16 -14.61
N GLU A 278 -8.74 30.08 -14.75
CA GLU A 278 -10.14 29.74 -15.06
C GLU A 278 -10.29 29.12 -16.46
N TYR A 279 -9.47 29.57 -17.42
CA TYR A 279 -9.43 28.95 -18.75
C TYR A 279 -8.96 27.49 -18.69
N LEU A 280 -8.06 27.12 -17.77
CA LEU A 280 -7.63 25.72 -17.59
C LEU A 280 -8.79 24.78 -17.20
N ILE A 281 -9.75 25.27 -16.42
CA ILE A 281 -10.87 24.47 -15.88
C ILE A 281 -12.19 24.72 -16.60
N GLY A 282 -12.25 25.72 -17.49
CA GLY A 282 -13.40 26.03 -18.33
C GLY A 282 -14.57 26.70 -17.61
N HIS A 283 -14.37 27.21 -16.39
CA HIS A 283 -15.40 27.92 -15.62
C HIS A 283 -14.77 28.87 -14.59
N HIS A 284 -15.55 29.87 -14.17
CA HIS A 284 -15.17 30.83 -13.13
C HIS A 284 -15.30 30.20 -11.73
N VAL A 285 -14.41 30.58 -10.81
CA VAL A 285 -14.39 30.08 -9.43
C VAL A 285 -14.27 31.24 -8.44
N THR A 286 -14.72 31.03 -7.20
CA THR A 286 -14.64 32.03 -6.14
C THR A 286 -13.19 32.27 -5.70
N GLU A 287 -12.93 33.44 -5.10
CA GLU A 287 -11.60 33.83 -4.62
C GLU A 287 -11.01 32.83 -3.59
N GLU A 288 -11.87 32.14 -2.84
CA GLU A 288 -11.52 31.08 -1.87
C GLU A 288 -10.66 29.97 -2.49
N PHE A 289 -10.83 29.67 -3.79
CA PHE A 289 -10.04 28.65 -4.48
C PHE A 289 -8.60 29.06 -4.80
N TYR A 290 -8.24 30.32 -4.56
CA TYR A 290 -6.91 30.89 -4.76
C TYR A 290 -6.12 31.08 -3.45
N GLU A 291 -6.72 30.74 -2.31
CA GLU A 291 -6.10 30.85 -0.99
C GLU A 291 -4.95 29.86 -0.80
N VAL A 292 -4.02 30.22 0.09
CA VAL A 292 -2.94 29.30 0.49
C VAL A 292 -3.52 28.17 1.28
N VAL A 293 -3.04 26.97 0.98
CA VAL A 293 -3.35 25.79 1.78
C VAL A 293 -2.21 25.40 2.68
N THR A 294 -2.56 24.95 3.88
CA THR A 294 -1.63 24.43 4.87
C THR A 294 -1.03 23.09 4.43
N SER A 295 0.09 22.69 5.02
CA SER A 295 0.67 21.36 4.80
C SER A 295 -0.32 20.23 5.07
N LYS A 296 -1.18 20.37 6.09
CA LYS A 296 -2.22 19.37 6.40
C LYS A 296 -3.22 19.23 5.25
N GLU A 297 -3.64 20.34 4.64
CA GLU A 297 -4.56 20.33 3.48
C GLU A 297 -3.89 19.83 2.20
N VAL A 298 -2.59 20.05 2.02
CA VAL A 298 -1.83 19.41 0.93
C VAL A 298 -1.83 17.89 1.10
N LEU A 299 -1.54 17.39 2.31
CA LEU A 299 -1.61 15.95 2.60
C LEU A 299 -3.02 15.39 2.45
N GLN A 300 -4.04 16.13 2.91
CA GLN A 300 -5.44 15.78 2.71
C GLN A 300 -5.76 15.61 1.22
N ARG A 301 -5.28 16.53 0.36
CA ARG A 301 -5.49 16.46 -1.09
C ARG A 301 -4.73 15.29 -1.72
N MET A 302 -3.51 15.02 -1.29
CA MET A 302 -2.72 13.86 -1.75
C MET A 302 -3.42 12.54 -1.40
N VAL A 303 -3.84 12.38 -0.14
CA VAL A 303 -4.59 11.20 0.32
C VAL A 303 -5.95 11.10 -0.36
N GLY A 304 -6.65 12.22 -0.55
CA GLY A 304 -7.93 12.27 -1.26
C GLY A 304 -7.81 11.79 -2.71
N ASN A 305 -6.70 12.09 -3.39
CA ASN A 305 -6.44 11.55 -4.73
C ASN A 305 -6.30 10.03 -4.69
N LEU A 306 -5.52 9.48 -3.76
CA LEU A 306 -5.35 8.02 -3.58
C LEU A 306 -6.68 7.33 -3.21
N LEU A 307 -7.47 7.96 -2.34
CA LEU A 307 -8.77 7.45 -1.92
C LEU A 307 -9.77 7.37 -3.09
N ASN A 308 -9.74 8.37 -3.98
CA ASN A 308 -10.54 8.34 -5.20
C ASN A 308 -10.06 7.29 -6.22
N LEU A 309 -8.76 6.94 -6.22
CA LEU A 309 -8.25 5.81 -7.02
C LEU A 309 -8.74 4.47 -6.47
N GLY A 310 -8.61 4.25 -5.16
CA GLY A 310 -9.07 3.01 -4.51
C GLY A 310 -10.58 2.74 -4.68
N LYS A 311 -11.40 3.79 -4.83
CA LYS A 311 -12.85 3.67 -5.09
C LYS A 311 -13.22 3.24 -6.51
N ARG A 312 -12.34 3.42 -7.49
CA ARG A 312 -12.68 3.25 -8.92
C ARG A 312 -12.64 1.80 -9.38
N GLU A 313 -11.75 1.02 -8.80
CA GLU A 313 -11.50 -0.36 -9.18
C GLU A 313 -12.01 -1.31 -8.09
N SER A 314 -12.43 -2.51 -8.48
CA SER A 314 -12.85 -3.58 -7.57
C SER A 314 -11.84 -4.73 -7.61
N THR A 315 -10.59 -4.41 -7.28
CA THR A 315 -9.47 -5.37 -7.20
C THR A 315 -8.92 -5.42 -5.77
N ASP A 316 -8.24 -6.48 -5.38
CA ASP A 316 -7.65 -6.56 -4.03
C ASP A 316 -6.63 -5.44 -3.77
N GLN A 317 -5.89 -5.03 -4.81
CA GLN A 317 -4.97 -3.91 -4.74
C GLN A 317 -5.70 -2.57 -4.54
N SER A 318 -6.86 -2.38 -5.15
CA SER A 318 -7.66 -1.16 -4.97
C SER A 318 -8.27 -1.08 -3.57
N TYR A 319 -8.71 -2.21 -2.99
CA TYR A 319 -9.17 -2.27 -1.60
C TYR A 319 -8.05 -2.01 -0.60
N GLN A 320 -6.85 -2.54 -0.85
CA GLN A 320 -5.67 -2.25 -0.03
C GLN A 320 -5.35 -0.75 -0.06
N LEU A 321 -5.29 -0.15 -1.25
CA LEU A 321 -5.05 1.27 -1.41
C LEU A 321 -6.15 2.12 -0.75
N LEU A 322 -7.41 1.72 -0.90
CA LEU A 322 -8.55 2.39 -0.29
C LEU A 322 -8.47 2.37 1.24
N ARG A 323 -8.15 1.20 1.82
CA ARG A 323 -7.94 1.07 3.27
C ARG A 323 -6.80 1.97 3.75
N ASP A 324 -5.64 1.89 3.12
CA ASP A 324 -4.47 2.63 3.55
C ASP A 324 -4.70 4.15 3.42
N SER A 325 -5.41 4.57 2.36
CA SER A 325 -5.80 5.98 2.18
C SER A 325 -6.82 6.43 3.23
N LEU A 326 -7.78 5.58 3.61
CA LEU A 326 -8.73 5.88 4.68
C LEU A 326 -8.04 6.02 6.03
N ASP A 327 -7.11 5.13 6.35
CA ASP A 327 -6.35 5.17 7.61
C ASP A 327 -5.54 6.46 7.71
N LEU A 328 -4.85 6.88 6.64
CA LEU A 328 -4.17 8.18 6.58
C LEU A 328 -5.12 9.36 6.72
N TYR A 329 -6.27 9.33 6.02
CA TYR A 329 -7.23 10.42 6.07
C TYR A 329 -7.80 10.60 7.48
N LEU A 330 -8.20 9.49 8.11
CA LEU A 330 -8.77 9.48 9.46
C LEU A 330 -7.72 9.75 10.53
N ALA A 331 -6.43 9.46 10.29
CA ALA A 331 -5.35 9.92 11.16
C ALA A 331 -5.25 11.45 11.19
N MET A 332 -5.56 12.14 10.09
CA MET A 332 -5.57 13.61 10.01
C MET A 332 -6.91 14.22 10.46
N TYR A 333 -8.02 13.54 10.18
CA TYR A 333 -9.40 14.00 10.43
C TYR A 333 -10.23 12.88 11.06
N PRO A 334 -10.00 12.56 12.36
CA PRO A 334 -10.58 11.39 13.02
C PRO A 334 -12.10 11.44 13.12
N ASP A 335 -12.70 12.63 13.14
CA ASP A 335 -14.15 12.82 13.30
C ASP A 335 -14.89 12.98 11.96
N ASN A 336 -14.26 12.62 10.84
CA ASN A 336 -14.93 12.68 9.54
C ASN A 336 -15.92 11.51 9.38
N VAL A 337 -17.18 11.76 9.73
CA VAL A 337 -18.29 10.78 9.69
C VAL A 337 -18.40 10.05 8.35
N GLN A 338 -18.26 10.77 7.23
CA GLN A 338 -18.37 10.16 5.89
C GLN A 338 -17.29 9.11 5.66
N HIS A 339 -16.04 9.40 6.04
CA HIS A 339 -14.91 8.48 5.85
C HIS A 339 -14.90 7.37 6.90
N LEU A 340 -15.33 7.64 8.14
CA LEU A 340 -15.57 6.60 9.15
C LEU A 340 -16.60 5.58 8.66
N MET A 341 -17.74 6.05 8.15
CA MET A 341 -18.77 5.16 7.57
C MET A 341 -18.25 4.37 6.38
N LEU A 342 -17.43 4.98 5.52
CA LEU A 342 -16.81 4.28 4.40
C LEU A 342 -15.84 3.18 4.88
N GLN A 343 -15.05 3.46 5.93
CA GLN A 343 -14.12 2.50 6.52
C GLN A 343 -14.86 1.33 7.17
N ALA A 344 -15.92 1.60 7.95
CA ALA A 344 -16.77 0.55 8.54
C ALA A 344 -17.40 -0.34 7.46
N ARG A 345 -17.93 0.25 6.38
CA ARG A 345 -18.49 -0.51 5.24
C ARG A 345 -17.44 -1.35 4.52
N LEU A 346 -16.23 -0.81 4.34
CA LEU A 346 -15.13 -1.54 3.72
C LEU A 346 -14.74 -2.77 4.57
N TYR A 347 -14.53 -2.59 5.87
CA TYR A 347 -14.18 -3.68 6.78
C TYR A 347 -15.28 -4.73 6.88
N PHE A 348 -16.55 -4.29 6.96
CA PHE A 348 -17.69 -5.18 6.91
C PHE A 348 -17.74 -5.99 5.60
N HIS A 349 -17.55 -5.33 4.45
CA HIS A 349 -17.56 -5.96 3.13
C HIS A 349 -16.41 -6.97 2.96
N LEU A 350 -15.22 -6.63 3.43
CA LEU A 350 -14.05 -7.52 3.41
C LEU A 350 -14.12 -8.63 4.47
N GLY A 351 -15.09 -8.55 5.40
CA GLY A 351 -15.19 -9.47 6.52
C GLY A 351 -13.98 -9.41 7.45
N ILE A 352 -13.37 -8.25 7.64
CA ILE A 352 -12.19 -8.06 8.52
C ILE A 352 -12.53 -7.18 9.72
N TRP A 353 -11.91 -7.46 10.86
CA TRP A 353 -11.93 -6.63 12.07
C TRP A 353 -13.34 -6.20 12.54
N PRO A 354 -14.26 -7.15 12.79
CA PRO A 354 -15.63 -6.83 13.16
C PRO A 354 -15.73 -6.02 14.46
N GLU A 355 -14.82 -6.21 15.41
CA GLU A 355 -14.73 -5.40 16.64
C GLU A 355 -14.42 -3.94 16.31
N LYS A 356 -13.44 -3.69 15.43
CA LYS A 356 -13.11 -2.33 14.95
C LYS A 356 -14.27 -1.71 14.18
N VAL A 357 -15.06 -2.51 13.45
CA VAL A 357 -16.29 -2.02 12.81
C VAL A 357 -17.26 -1.51 13.87
N LEU A 358 -17.49 -2.27 14.95
CA LEU A 358 -18.37 -1.83 16.04
C LEU A 358 -17.85 -0.55 16.72
N ASP A 359 -16.54 -0.44 16.97
CA ASP A 359 -15.93 0.77 17.55
C ASP A 359 -16.14 2.00 16.66
N ILE A 360 -15.91 1.86 15.35
CA ILE A 360 -16.14 2.95 14.37
C ILE A 360 -17.61 3.36 14.35
N LEU A 361 -18.52 2.38 14.32
CA LEU A 361 -19.96 2.62 14.27
C LEU A 361 -20.47 3.31 15.53
N GLN A 362 -19.94 2.94 16.70
CA GLN A 362 -20.23 3.62 17.96
C GLN A 362 -19.73 5.07 17.94
N HIS A 363 -18.52 5.31 17.42
CA HIS A 363 -17.98 6.67 17.26
C HIS A 363 -18.83 7.51 16.31
N VAL A 364 -19.25 6.96 15.16
CA VAL A 364 -20.15 7.63 14.21
C VAL A 364 -21.47 8.01 14.87
N GLN A 365 -22.06 7.10 15.65
CA GLN A 365 -23.32 7.36 16.36
C GLN A 365 -23.21 8.51 17.38
N ALA A 366 -22.04 8.67 18.00
CA ALA A 366 -21.76 9.76 18.93
C ALA A 366 -21.55 11.10 18.20
N LEU A 367 -20.94 11.09 17.01
CA LEU A 367 -20.67 12.29 16.20
C LEU A 367 -21.91 12.79 15.45
N ASP A 368 -22.69 11.89 14.85
CA ASP A 368 -23.86 12.23 14.03
C ASP A 368 -25.02 11.24 14.30
N PRO A 369 -25.93 11.59 15.25
CA PRO A 369 -27.08 10.76 15.57
C PRO A 369 -28.04 10.51 14.39
N SER A 370 -27.98 11.29 13.31
CA SER A 370 -28.84 11.08 12.13
C SER A 370 -28.51 9.80 11.36
N GLN A 371 -27.29 9.26 11.52
CA GLN A 371 -26.87 8.00 10.90
C GLN A 371 -27.45 6.74 11.57
N HIS A 372 -28.28 6.89 12.60
CA HIS A 372 -28.74 5.79 13.46
C HIS A 372 -29.28 4.57 12.71
N GLY A 373 -30.05 4.77 11.64
CA GLY A 373 -30.58 3.66 10.84
C GLY A 373 -29.50 2.84 10.14
N ALA A 374 -28.54 3.50 9.49
CA ALA A 374 -27.44 2.83 8.79
C ALA A 374 -26.45 2.18 9.77
N VAL A 375 -26.20 2.85 10.90
CA VAL A 375 -25.37 2.31 12.00
C VAL A 375 -26.03 1.06 12.57
N GLY A 376 -27.32 1.12 12.92
CA GLY A 376 -28.05 -0.01 13.49
C GLY A 376 -28.03 -1.26 12.60
N TYR A 377 -28.23 -1.07 11.29
CA TYR A 377 -28.12 -2.15 10.30
C TYR A 377 -26.74 -2.82 10.31
N LEU A 378 -25.66 -2.02 10.24
CA LEU A 378 -24.30 -2.55 10.21
C LEU A 378 -23.91 -3.19 11.55
N VAL A 379 -24.30 -2.62 12.69
CA VAL A 379 -24.06 -3.21 14.01
C VAL A 379 -24.71 -4.58 14.11
N GLN A 380 -26.00 -4.69 13.76
CA GLN A 380 -26.72 -5.96 13.82
C GLN A 380 -26.03 -7.04 12.98
N HIS A 381 -25.74 -6.76 11.71
CA HIS A 381 -25.11 -7.75 10.84
C HIS A 381 -23.65 -8.05 11.21
N THR A 382 -22.93 -7.09 11.80
CA THR A 382 -21.58 -7.34 12.31
C THR A 382 -21.62 -8.27 13.51
N LEU A 383 -22.58 -8.09 14.43
CA LEU A 383 -22.80 -9.01 15.56
C LEU A 383 -23.19 -10.41 15.07
N GLU A 384 -24.09 -10.51 14.08
CA GLU A 384 -24.44 -11.79 13.45
C GLU A 384 -23.21 -12.48 12.83
N HIS A 385 -22.30 -11.71 12.20
CA HIS A 385 -21.03 -12.24 11.67
C HIS A 385 -20.10 -12.75 12.79
N ILE A 386 -20.00 -12.03 13.91
CA ILE A 386 -19.21 -12.45 15.07
C ILE A 386 -19.79 -13.75 15.66
N ASP A 387 -21.11 -13.82 15.83
CA ASP A 387 -21.77 -14.98 16.43
C ASP A 387 -21.66 -16.22 15.55
N ARG A 388 -21.85 -16.10 14.22
CA ARG A 388 -21.60 -17.20 13.28
C ARG A 388 -20.16 -17.71 13.34
N ARG A 389 -19.17 -16.83 13.53
CA ARG A 389 -17.76 -17.25 13.70
C ARG A 389 -17.52 -17.99 15.01
N LYS A 390 -18.20 -17.61 16.09
CA LYS A 390 -18.12 -18.34 17.37
C LYS A 390 -18.77 -19.73 17.28
N GLU A 391 -19.76 -19.89 16.40
CA GLU A 391 -20.43 -21.16 16.13
C GLU A 391 -19.66 -22.06 15.14
N GLU A 392 -18.70 -21.52 14.38
CA GLU A 392 -17.77 -22.33 13.57
C GLU A 392 -16.91 -23.21 14.50
N VAL A 393 -17.36 -24.46 14.63
CA VAL A 393 -16.65 -25.57 15.25
C VAL A 393 -15.24 -25.64 14.66
N GLY A 394 -14.25 -26.03 15.48
CA GLY A 394 -12.84 -26.11 15.10
C GLY A 394 -12.58 -26.76 13.74
N PRO A 395 -11.37 -26.58 13.17
CA PRO A 395 -11.10 -26.83 11.76
C PRO A 395 -11.65 -28.19 11.29
N GLU A 396 -12.54 -28.18 10.30
CA GLU A 396 -13.08 -29.40 9.71
C GLU A 396 -11.91 -30.23 9.13
N VAL A 397 -11.72 -31.42 9.68
CA VAL A 397 -10.73 -32.39 9.19
C VAL A 397 -11.41 -33.24 8.11
N LYS A 398 -10.86 -33.22 6.90
CA LYS A 398 -11.41 -33.91 5.74
C LYS A 398 -10.56 -35.13 5.40
N HIS A 399 -11.09 -36.30 5.70
CA HIS A 399 -10.43 -37.58 5.44
C HIS A 399 -10.73 -38.11 4.04
N ARG A 400 -9.70 -38.50 3.29
CA ARG A 400 -9.83 -39.15 1.98
C ARG A 400 -10.51 -40.50 2.06
N SER A 401 -10.36 -41.19 3.19
CA SER A 401 -11.03 -42.46 3.45
C SER A 401 -12.56 -42.36 3.61
N ASP A 402 -13.10 -41.15 3.80
CA ASP A 402 -14.54 -40.97 3.96
C ASP A 402 -15.28 -41.26 2.65
N GLU A 403 -16.37 -42.02 2.72
CA GLU A 403 -17.20 -42.38 1.56
C GLU A 403 -17.72 -41.16 0.79
N LYS A 404 -17.98 -40.05 1.51
CA LYS A 404 -18.39 -38.76 0.92
C LYS A 404 -17.31 -38.10 0.06
N HIS A 405 -16.05 -38.51 0.18
CA HIS A 405 -14.90 -37.92 -0.49
C HIS A 405 -14.28 -38.85 -1.55
N LYS A 406 -14.90 -40.00 -1.85
CA LYS A 406 -14.37 -40.99 -2.81
C LYS A 406 -14.15 -40.46 -4.23
N ASP A 407 -14.91 -39.44 -4.63
CA ASP A 407 -14.87 -38.88 -5.98
C ASP A 407 -13.83 -37.76 -6.14
N ILE A 408 -13.17 -37.32 -5.05
CA ILE A 408 -12.12 -36.30 -5.11
C ILE A 408 -10.85 -36.87 -5.77
N CYS A 409 -10.48 -36.35 -6.94
CA CYS A 409 -9.34 -36.86 -7.73
C CYS A 409 -8.00 -36.15 -7.47
N PHE A 410 -7.98 -34.90 -7.03
CA PHE A 410 -6.76 -34.10 -6.92
C PHE A 410 -6.48 -33.71 -5.48
N SER A 411 -5.20 -33.66 -5.12
CA SER A 411 -4.73 -33.40 -3.75
C SER A 411 -4.20 -31.99 -3.57
N ILE A 412 -4.20 -31.53 -2.31
CA ILE A 412 -3.63 -30.25 -1.90
C ILE A 412 -2.16 -30.15 -2.33
N GLY A 413 -1.76 -28.97 -2.80
CA GLY A 413 -0.38 -28.65 -3.19
C GLY A 413 -0.04 -28.99 -4.64
N LEU A 414 -0.91 -29.69 -5.38
CA LEU A 414 -0.71 -29.94 -6.81
C LEU A 414 -0.89 -28.67 -7.64
N ILE A 415 0.02 -28.48 -8.61
CA ILE A 415 -0.09 -27.43 -9.63
C ILE A 415 -0.94 -27.97 -10.79
N MET A 416 -1.99 -27.25 -11.10
CA MET A 416 -3.01 -27.60 -12.08
C MET A 416 -3.12 -26.52 -13.15
N LYS A 417 -3.70 -26.88 -14.29
CA LYS A 417 -4.07 -25.97 -15.36
C LYS A 417 -5.58 -26.04 -15.58
N HIS A 418 -6.21 -24.88 -15.79
CA HIS A 418 -7.63 -24.85 -16.11
C HIS A 418 -7.86 -25.06 -17.61
N LYS A 419 -8.56 -26.14 -17.98
CA LYS A 419 -8.75 -26.58 -19.38
C LYS A 419 -9.30 -25.49 -20.31
N ARG A 420 -10.30 -24.76 -19.83
CA ARG A 420 -11.01 -23.74 -20.63
C ARG A 420 -10.32 -22.38 -20.70
N TYR A 421 -9.67 -21.97 -19.61
CA TYR A 421 -9.17 -20.60 -19.44
C TYR A 421 -7.64 -20.52 -19.48
N GLY A 422 -6.95 -21.66 -19.46
CA GLY A 422 -5.52 -21.78 -19.65
C GLY A 422 -4.64 -21.34 -18.48
N TYR A 423 -5.21 -20.79 -17.41
CA TYR A 423 -4.44 -20.31 -16.24
C TYR A 423 -3.86 -21.46 -15.43
N ASN A 424 -2.70 -21.20 -14.82
CA ASN A 424 -2.06 -22.11 -13.86
C ASN A 424 -2.48 -21.77 -12.43
N CYS A 425 -2.66 -22.79 -11.60
CA CYS A 425 -3.06 -22.62 -10.21
C CYS A 425 -2.53 -23.73 -9.30
N VAL A 426 -2.55 -23.51 -7.99
CA VAL A 426 -2.30 -24.55 -6.98
C VAL A 426 -3.54 -24.79 -6.13
N ILE A 427 -3.85 -26.06 -5.86
CA ILE A 427 -4.97 -26.46 -5.01
C ILE A 427 -4.61 -26.27 -3.54
N TYR A 428 -5.41 -25.50 -2.80
CA TYR A 428 -5.27 -25.32 -1.34
C TYR A 428 -6.49 -25.78 -0.53
N GLY A 429 -7.55 -26.24 -1.19
CA GLY A 429 -8.71 -26.84 -0.55
C GLY A 429 -9.58 -27.60 -1.55
N TRP A 430 -10.41 -28.52 -1.06
CA TRP A 430 -11.41 -29.22 -1.87
C TRP A 430 -12.70 -29.49 -1.10
N ASP A 431 -13.80 -29.58 -1.84
CA ASP A 431 -15.13 -29.93 -1.34
C ASP A 431 -15.72 -31.06 -2.20
N PRO A 432 -16.46 -32.02 -1.61
CA PRO A 432 -17.07 -33.13 -2.35
C PRO A 432 -18.19 -32.70 -3.31
N SER A 433 -18.78 -31.53 -3.07
CA SER A 433 -19.77 -30.90 -3.91
C SER A 433 -19.62 -29.38 -3.85
N CYS A 434 -20.29 -28.65 -4.75
CA CYS A 434 -20.27 -27.19 -4.73
C CYS A 434 -20.89 -26.65 -3.42
N MET A 435 -20.09 -25.93 -2.62
CA MET A 435 -20.52 -25.35 -1.34
C MET A 435 -21.01 -23.90 -1.45
N MET A 436 -21.06 -23.35 -2.67
CA MET A 436 -21.46 -21.96 -2.91
C MET A 436 -22.98 -21.77 -2.89
N GLY A 437 -23.42 -20.56 -2.56
CA GLY A 437 -24.85 -20.21 -2.56
C GLY A 437 -25.51 -20.28 -3.95
N GLN A 438 -26.83 -20.48 -3.98
CA GLN A 438 -27.62 -20.65 -5.21
C GLN A 438 -27.48 -19.51 -6.23
N GLU A 439 -27.28 -18.28 -5.76
CA GLU A 439 -27.03 -17.13 -6.63
C GLU A 439 -25.71 -17.25 -7.38
N TRP A 440 -24.63 -17.63 -6.68
CA TRP A 440 -23.33 -17.84 -7.29
C TRP A 440 -23.35 -19.01 -8.29
N ILE A 441 -23.98 -20.13 -7.93
CA ILE A 441 -24.13 -21.32 -8.80
C ILE A 441 -24.81 -20.94 -10.11
N ARG A 442 -25.85 -20.10 -10.05
CA ARG A 442 -26.56 -19.59 -11.22
C ARG A 442 -25.70 -18.65 -12.05
N ASN A 443 -25.02 -17.69 -11.42
CA ASN A 443 -24.19 -16.70 -12.09
C ASN A 443 -22.98 -17.34 -12.79
N MET A 444 -22.37 -18.34 -12.17
CA MET A 444 -21.28 -19.13 -12.76
C MET A 444 -21.77 -20.28 -13.66
N ASN A 445 -23.08 -20.39 -13.86
CA ASN A 445 -23.74 -21.39 -14.70
C ASN A 445 -23.30 -22.83 -14.42
N VAL A 446 -23.12 -23.16 -13.13
CA VAL A 446 -22.62 -24.47 -12.67
C VAL A 446 -23.56 -25.61 -13.07
N HIS A 447 -24.88 -25.35 -13.14
CA HIS A 447 -25.86 -26.35 -13.57
C HIS A 447 -25.68 -26.81 -15.02
N SER A 448 -25.03 -26.00 -15.86
CA SER A 448 -24.74 -26.35 -17.26
C SER A 448 -23.43 -27.12 -17.42
N LEU A 449 -22.67 -27.32 -16.33
CA LEU A 449 -21.49 -28.16 -16.35
C LEU A 449 -21.89 -29.64 -16.53
N PRO A 450 -21.12 -30.45 -17.29
CA PRO A 450 -21.45 -31.86 -17.53
C PRO A 450 -21.71 -32.68 -16.27
N HIS A 451 -20.97 -32.42 -15.19
CA HIS A 451 -21.16 -33.12 -13.91
C HIS A 451 -21.86 -32.26 -12.84
N GLY A 452 -22.34 -31.06 -13.22
CA GLY A 452 -23.17 -30.20 -12.39
C GLY A 452 -22.54 -29.78 -11.05
N PRO A 453 -23.35 -29.35 -10.06
CA PRO A 453 -22.87 -28.92 -8.74
C PRO A 453 -22.54 -30.07 -7.78
N HIS A 454 -22.87 -31.32 -8.12
CA HIS A 454 -22.67 -32.48 -7.24
C HIS A 454 -21.28 -33.11 -7.37
N GLN A 455 -20.50 -32.72 -8.38
CA GLN A 455 -19.10 -33.11 -8.50
C GLN A 455 -18.21 -32.36 -7.49
N PRO A 456 -16.96 -32.81 -7.26
CA PRO A 456 -16.00 -32.08 -6.45
C PRO A 456 -15.61 -30.70 -7.01
N PHE A 457 -15.35 -29.78 -6.09
CA PHE A 457 -14.82 -28.44 -6.39
C PHE A 457 -13.55 -28.16 -5.58
N TYR A 458 -12.70 -27.30 -6.13
CA TYR A 458 -11.38 -26.99 -5.61
C TYR A 458 -11.21 -25.50 -5.38
N ASN A 459 -10.69 -25.16 -4.20
CA ASN A 459 -10.19 -23.83 -3.91
C ASN A 459 -8.75 -23.73 -4.44
N VAL A 460 -8.51 -22.79 -5.36
CA VAL A 460 -7.23 -22.66 -6.06
C VAL A 460 -6.66 -21.24 -6.00
N LEU A 461 -5.35 -21.14 -5.81
CA LEU A 461 -4.59 -19.89 -5.93
C LEU A 461 -4.04 -19.79 -7.35
N VAL A 462 -4.35 -18.71 -8.06
CA VAL A 462 -4.03 -18.53 -9.48
C VAL A 462 -2.81 -17.64 -9.68
N GLU A 463 -2.07 -17.84 -10.77
CA GLU A 463 -0.87 -17.04 -11.08
C GLU A 463 -1.13 -15.53 -11.26
N ASP A 464 -2.37 -15.13 -11.55
CA ASP A 464 -2.79 -13.72 -11.63
C ASP A 464 -3.05 -13.08 -10.26
N GLY A 465 -2.88 -13.83 -9.17
CA GLY A 465 -3.10 -13.38 -7.80
C GLY A 465 -4.54 -13.52 -7.31
N SER A 466 -5.45 -14.11 -8.10
CA SER A 466 -6.83 -14.37 -7.69
C SER A 466 -7.01 -15.73 -6.99
N CYS A 467 -7.90 -15.78 -6.02
CA CYS A 467 -8.45 -17.03 -5.49
C CYS A 467 -9.69 -17.42 -6.32
N ARG A 468 -9.77 -18.68 -6.75
CA ARG A 468 -10.91 -19.18 -7.55
C ARG A 468 -11.45 -20.49 -7.00
N TYR A 469 -12.71 -20.77 -7.32
CA TYR A 469 -13.40 -22.02 -6.99
C TYR A 469 -13.71 -22.78 -8.29
N ALA A 470 -12.98 -23.86 -8.54
CA ALA A 470 -12.98 -24.56 -9.82
C ALA A 470 -13.60 -25.96 -9.71
N ALA A 471 -14.48 -26.31 -10.64
CA ALA A 471 -15.01 -27.67 -10.76
C ALA A 471 -13.91 -28.66 -11.17
N GLN A 472 -13.95 -29.89 -10.61
CA GLN A 472 -12.98 -30.95 -10.90
C GLN A 472 -12.76 -31.17 -12.39
N GLU A 473 -13.84 -31.25 -13.16
CA GLU A 473 -13.76 -31.57 -14.59
C GLU A 473 -13.00 -30.52 -15.41
N ASN A 474 -12.90 -29.29 -14.90
CA ASN A 474 -12.21 -28.17 -15.56
C ASN A 474 -10.72 -28.10 -15.22
N LEU A 475 -10.22 -28.97 -14.34
CA LEU A 475 -8.80 -29.02 -13.97
C LEU A 475 -8.10 -30.21 -14.65
N GLU A 476 -6.84 -30.00 -15.00
CA GLU A 476 -5.89 -31.02 -15.46
C GLU A 476 -4.51 -30.78 -14.87
N TYR A 477 -3.67 -31.82 -14.84
CA TYR A 477 -2.29 -31.70 -14.39
C TYR A 477 -1.51 -30.73 -15.28
N ASN A 478 -0.73 -29.83 -14.67
CA ASN A 478 0.19 -28.99 -15.43
C ASN A 478 1.46 -29.77 -15.74
N LEU A 479 1.70 -30.12 -17.01
CA LEU A 479 2.88 -30.91 -17.41
C LEU A 479 4.22 -30.19 -17.24
N GLU A 480 4.20 -28.85 -17.11
CA GLU A 480 5.38 -28.01 -16.89
C GLU A 480 5.17 -27.18 -15.62
N PRO A 481 5.14 -27.80 -14.43
CA PRO A 481 4.81 -27.12 -13.21
C PRO A 481 5.89 -26.08 -12.87
N HIS A 482 5.45 -24.88 -12.53
CA HIS A 482 6.32 -23.81 -12.06
C HIS A 482 5.73 -23.15 -10.82
N GLU A 483 6.54 -22.34 -10.17
CA GLU A 483 6.12 -21.57 -9.01
C GLU A 483 4.97 -20.63 -9.39
N ILE A 484 3.87 -20.68 -8.64
CA ILE A 484 2.71 -19.81 -8.79
C ILE A 484 2.96 -18.52 -7.98
N PRO A 485 3.06 -17.35 -8.63
CA PRO A 485 3.38 -16.08 -7.97
C PRO A 485 2.15 -15.45 -7.28
N HIS A 486 1.52 -16.18 -6.36
CA HIS A 486 0.32 -15.73 -5.65
C HIS A 486 0.67 -15.22 -4.23
N PRO A 487 0.16 -14.04 -3.79
CA PRO A 487 0.54 -13.40 -2.53
C PRO A 487 0.25 -14.24 -1.28
N ASP A 488 -0.80 -15.07 -1.32
CA ASP A 488 -1.22 -15.90 -0.19
C ASP A 488 -0.65 -17.33 -0.18
N ILE A 489 0.28 -17.68 -1.08
CA ILE A 489 0.89 -19.03 -1.11
C ILE A 489 1.43 -19.44 0.27
N GLY A 490 2.18 -18.55 0.92
CA GLY A 490 2.78 -18.84 2.21
C GLY A 490 1.76 -19.03 3.34
N ARG A 491 0.52 -18.52 3.20
CA ARG A 491 -0.55 -18.78 4.17
C ARG A 491 -0.85 -20.27 4.29
N TYR A 492 -0.73 -21.01 3.19
CA TYR A 492 -1.13 -22.41 3.06
C TYR A 492 0.04 -23.38 2.96
N PHE A 493 1.14 -22.95 2.34
CA PHE A 493 2.26 -23.81 2.00
C PHE A 493 3.55 -23.37 2.68
N ALA A 494 4.38 -24.34 3.05
CA ALA A 494 5.68 -24.11 3.67
C ALA A 494 6.83 -24.10 2.65
N GLU A 495 6.70 -24.82 1.54
CA GLU A 495 7.77 -25.00 0.54
C GLU A 495 7.21 -25.27 -0.87
N PHE A 496 7.92 -24.81 -1.90
CA PHE A 496 7.76 -25.26 -3.27
C PHE A 496 8.91 -26.19 -3.66
N THR A 497 8.60 -27.44 -4.01
CA THR A 497 9.60 -28.49 -4.29
C THR A 497 10.16 -28.44 -5.71
N GLY A 498 9.61 -27.58 -6.57
CA GLY A 498 9.88 -27.52 -8.00
C GLY A 498 8.79 -28.17 -8.86
N THR A 499 7.92 -29.00 -8.29
CA THR A 499 6.80 -29.66 -9.01
C THR A 499 5.45 -29.51 -8.31
N HIS A 500 5.45 -29.35 -6.99
CA HIS A 500 4.27 -29.18 -6.16
C HIS A 500 4.63 -28.42 -4.88
N TYR A 501 3.63 -28.01 -4.13
CA TYR A 501 3.79 -27.34 -2.85
C TYR A 501 3.58 -28.29 -1.68
N LEU A 502 4.40 -28.14 -0.63
CA LEU A 502 4.21 -28.81 0.64
C LEU A 502 3.30 -27.96 1.53
N ALA A 503 2.21 -28.56 1.99
CA ALA A 503 1.29 -27.95 2.95
C ALA A 503 2.04 -27.53 4.23
N ASN A 504 1.58 -26.46 4.89
CA ASN A 504 2.03 -26.16 6.24
C ASN A 504 1.25 -26.98 7.27
N ALA A 505 1.69 -26.95 8.53
CA ALA A 505 1.10 -27.76 9.60
C ALA A 505 -0.42 -27.56 9.75
N GLU A 506 -0.93 -26.34 9.56
CA GLU A 506 -2.36 -26.04 9.73
C GLU A 506 -3.20 -26.60 8.57
N LEU A 507 -2.66 -26.60 7.36
CA LEU A 507 -3.31 -27.20 6.20
C LEU A 507 -3.24 -28.73 6.24
N GLU A 508 -2.15 -29.30 6.72
CA GLU A 508 -2.01 -30.75 6.97
C GLU A 508 -3.01 -31.26 8.01
N ILE A 509 -3.27 -30.49 9.07
CA ILE A 509 -4.30 -30.84 10.06
C ILE A 509 -5.68 -30.97 9.40
N ARG A 510 -6.00 -30.12 8.41
CA ARG A 510 -7.28 -30.16 7.70
C ARG A 510 -7.37 -31.26 6.64
N TYR A 511 -6.24 -31.63 6.03
CA TYR A 511 -6.16 -32.60 4.93
C TYR A 511 -5.03 -33.62 5.18
N PRO A 512 -5.14 -34.48 6.22
CA PRO A 512 -4.02 -35.28 6.71
C PRO A 512 -3.48 -36.32 5.73
N GLU A 513 -4.30 -36.77 4.78
CA GLU A 513 -3.94 -37.82 3.80
C GLU A 513 -3.42 -37.26 2.46
N ASP A 514 -3.55 -35.95 2.23
CA ASP A 514 -3.27 -35.36 0.91
C ASP A 514 -1.77 -35.28 0.58
N LEU A 515 -0.90 -35.16 1.59
CA LEU A 515 0.55 -35.05 1.37
C LEU A 515 1.11 -36.31 0.69
N GLU A 516 0.74 -37.49 1.19
CA GLU A 516 1.19 -38.77 0.63
C GLU A 516 0.66 -38.97 -0.80
N LEU A 517 -0.61 -38.62 -1.02
CA LEU A 517 -1.25 -38.70 -2.34
C LEU A 517 -0.63 -37.73 -3.36
N SER A 518 -0.32 -36.51 -2.94
CA SER A 518 0.38 -35.52 -3.77
C SER A 518 1.76 -36.03 -4.19
N CYS A 519 2.54 -36.56 -3.25
CA CYS A 519 3.85 -37.15 -3.52
C CYS A 519 3.77 -38.32 -4.52
N ALA A 520 2.83 -39.26 -4.31
CA ALA A 520 2.63 -40.40 -5.20
C ALA A 520 2.20 -39.97 -6.61
N THR A 521 1.31 -38.98 -6.71
CA THR A 521 0.84 -38.42 -7.98
C THR A 521 1.98 -37.74 -8.73
N VAL A 522 2.78 -36.92 -8.05
CA VAL A 522 3.94 -36.23 -8.64
C VAL A 522 4.96 -37.23 -9.16
N GLN A 523 5.24 -38.30 -8.42
CA GLN A 523 6.12 -39.37 -8.89
C GLN A 523 5.58 -40.03 -10.17
N LYS A 524 4.27 -40.29 -10.24
CA LYS A 524 3.64 -40.93 -11.40
C LYS A 524 3.59 -40.02 -12.64
N ILE A 525 3.41 -38.72 -12.45
CA ILE A 525 3.22 -37.76 -13.56
C ILE A 525 4.55 -37.22 -14.07
N TYR A 526 5.50 -36.88 -13.19
CA TYR A 526 6.70 -36.13 -13.57
C TYR A 526 7.99 -36.97 -13.60
N SER A 527 8.01 -38.18 -13.03
CA SER A 527 9.19 -39.06 -13.15
C SER A 527 9.29 -39.70 -14.54
N THR A 528 8.16 -39.87 -15.23
CA THR A 528 8.05 -40.47 -16.57
C THR A 528 8.47 -39.54 -17.70
N VAL A 529 8.76 -38.26 -17.41
CA VAL A 529 9.18 -37.25 -18.40
C VAL A 529 10.72 -37.15 -18.49
N LYS A 530 11.46 -37.98 -17.73
CA LYS A 530 12.93 -38.01 -17.69
C LYS A 530 13.58 -39.22 -18.38
N GLU A 531 12.81 -40.07 -19.06
CA GLU A 531 13.32 -41.06 -20.02
C GLU A 531 13.02 -40.59 -21.45
#